data_AF-A0AAI9N4P5-F1
#
_entry.id   AF-A0AAI9N4P5-F1
#
_cell.length_a   1.000
_cell.length_b   1.000
_cell.length_c   1.000
_cell.angle_alpha   90.00
_cell.angle_beta   90.00
_cell.angle_gamma   90.00
#
_symmetry.space_group_name_H-M   'P 1'
#
loop_
_entity.id
_entity.type
_entity.pdbx_description
1 polymer ?
#
loop_
_entity_poly.entity_id
_entity_poly.type
_entity_poly.pdbx_seq_one_letter_code
_entity_poly.pdbx_strand_id
1 'polypeptide(L)'
;MASKKLGHTNCPECGHHEAHVKISLDGENKKPYRHCPECYASYHPRNKHQADMLLAKMKASDEPNTLPEPVEPAPTVAPAAPAAPEKEDTEYEMVFGVRVPKKKVAA
;
A
#
# COMPACT_ATOMS: atom_id res chain seq x y z
N MET A 1 -0.06 -3.28 1.70
CA MET A 1 0.27 -3.76 0.34
C MET A 1 1.40 -2.91 -0.18
N ALA A 2 2.59 -3.48 -0.30
CA ALA A 2 3.70 -2.82 -0.98
C ALA A 2 3.28 -2.62 -2.44
N SER A 3 3.25 -1.37 -2.87
CA SER A 3 2.87 -1.00 -4.23
C SER A 3 3.88 0.00 -4.77
N LYS A 4 4.32 -0.21 -6.00
CA LYS A 4 5.27 0.66 -6.68
C LYS A 4 4.52 1.60 -7.61
N LYS A 5 4.80 2.91 -7.52
CA LYS A 5 4.27 3.91 -8.47
C LYS A 5 4.99 3.75 -9.81
N LEU A 6 4.22 3.62 -10.89
CA LEU A 6 4.71 3.51 -12.26
C LEU A 6 4.62 4.85 -13.00
N GLY A 7 3.59 5.64 -12.70
CA GLY A 7 3.32 6.89 -13.39
C GLY A 7 2.04 7.56 -12.90
N HIS A 8 1.53 8.49 -13.71
CA HIS A 8 0.29 9.18 -13.44
C HIS A 8 -0.64 9.22 -14.66
N THR A 9 -1.94 9.38 -14.43
CA THR A 9 -2.97 9.50 -15.46
C THR A 9 -4.15 10.32 -14.97
N ASN A 10 -5.10 10.66 -15.85
CA ASN A 10 -6.30 11.39 -15.47
C ASN A 10 -7.30 10.48 -14.73
N CYS A 11 -7.90 10.99 -13.67
CA CYS A 11 -9.02 10.37 -12.99
C CYS A 11 -10.33 10.60 -13.79
N PRO A 12 -11.07 9.54 -14.16
CA PRO A 12 -12.35 9.68 -14.85
C PRO A 12 -13.50 10.08 -13.93
N GLU A 13 -13.35 9.93 -12.62
CA GLU A 13 -14.41 10.28 -11.65
C GLU A 13 -14.42 11.79 -11.35
N CYS A 14 -13.26 12.33 -10.96
CA CYS A 14 -13.14 13.73 -10.52
C CYS A 14 -12.35 14.64 -11.48
N GLY A 15 -11.82 14.10 -12.59
CA GLY A 15 -11.03 14.87 -13.55
C GLY A 15 -9.59 15.19 -13.15
N HIS A 16 -9.17 14.84 -11.93
CA HIS A 16 -7.82 15.12 -11.45
C HIS A 16 -6.72 14.51 -12.35
N HIS A 17 -5.72 15.32 -12.72
CA HIS A 17 -4.75 14.98 -13.76
C HIS A 17 -3.57 14.10 -13.30
N GLU A 18 -3.36 13.97 -12.00
CA GLU A 18 -2.20 13.29 -11.41
C GLU A 18 -2.59 12.02 -10.62
N ALA A 19 -3.63 11.30 -11.05
CA ALA A 19 -3.99 10.03 -10.43
C ALA A 19 -2.86 9.01 -10.60
N HIS A 20 -2.44 8.39 -9.50
CA HIS A 20 -1.30 7.48 -9.49
C HIS A 20 -1.65 6.15 -10.15
N VAL A 21 -0.78 5.66 -11.04
CA VAL A 21 -0.80 4.28 -11.52
C VAL A 21 0.25 3.52 -10.74
N LYS A 22 -0.17 2.47 -10.03
CA LYS A 22 0.67 1.65 -9.16
C LYS A 22 0.61 0.19 -9.59
N ILE A 23 1.61 -0.59 -9.23
CA ILE A 23 1.61 -2.04 -9.37
C ILE A 23 1.78 -2.69 -8.00
N SER A 24 0.94 -3.66 -7.68
CA SER A 24 1.05 -4.44 -6.45
C SER A 24 2.29 -5.34 -6.54
N LEU A 25 3.15 -5.28 -5.52
CA LEU A 25 4.32 -6.15 -5.40
C LEU A 25 3.98 -7.45 -4.66
N ASP A 26 2.90 -7.45 -3.88
CA ASP A 26 2.39 -8.59 -3.12
C ASP A 26 1.25 -9.29 -3.88
N GLY A 27 1.44 -10.57 -4.21
CA GLY A 27 0.44 -11.44 -4.84
C GLY A 27 0.88 -12.06 -6.17
N GLU A 28 0.33 -13.23 -6.51
CA GLU A 28 0.64 -13.96 -7.76
C GLU A 28 0.33 -13.15 -9.03
N ASN A 29 -0.54 -12.13 -8.93
CA ASN A 29 -1.00 -11.33 -10.05
C ASN A 29 -0.53 -9.87 -9.92
N LYS A 30 0.64 -9.57 -10.49
CA LYS A 30 1.21 -8.21 -10.60
C LYS A 30 0.46 -7.37 -11.63
N LYS A 31 -0.77 -6.96 -11.33
CA LYS A 31 -1.59 -6.11 -12.21
C LYS A 31 -1.44 -4.63 -11.83
N PRO A 32 -1.31 -3.71 -12.80
CA PRO A 32 -1.32 -2.28 -12.53
C PRO A 32 -2.73 -1.83 -12.16
N TYR A 33 -2.86 -0.84 -11.28
CA TYR A 33 -4.13 -0.24 -10.90
C TYR A 33 -3.99 1.28 -10.77
N ARG A 34 -5.09 2.00 -10.95
CA ARG A 34 -5.15 3.46 -10.77
C ARG A 34 -5.70 3.78 -9.39
N HIS A 35 -5.07 4.70 -8.68
CA HIS A 35 -5.54 5.27 -7.43
C HIS A 35 -5.53 6.80 -7.52
N CYS A 36 -6.70 7.43 -7.37
CA CYS A 36 -6.79 8.88 -7.30
C CYS A 36 -6.59 9.36 -5.85
N PRO A 37 -5.63 10.26 -5.56
CA PRO A 37 -5.47 10.81 -4.22
C PRO A 37 -6.58 11.80 -3.81
N GLU A 38 -7.24 12.44 -4.79
CA GLU A 38 -8.29 13.44 -4.52
C GLU A 38 -9.63 12.80 -4.14
N CYS A 39 -10.15 11.91 -4.99
CA CYS A 39 -11.47 11.30 -4.79
C CYS A 39 -11.39 9.88 -4.21
N TYR A 40 -10.19 9.39 -3.92
CA TYR A 40 -9.91 8.05 -3.38
C TYR A 40 -10.42 6.87 -4.24
N ALA A 41 -10.91 7.15 -5.45
CA ALA A 41 -11.37 6.13 -6.37
C ALA A 41 -10.20 5.24 -6.80
N SER A 42 -10.42 3.93 -6.70
CA SER A 42 -9.44 2.91 -7.07
C SER A 42 -9.99 2.03 -8.18
N TYR A 43 -9.25 1.92 -9.29
CA TYR A 43 -9.64 1.13 -10.45
C TYR A 43 -8.65 0.00 -10.71
N HIS A 44 -9.14 -1.23 -10.60
CA HIS A 44 -8.38 -2.45 -10.82
C HIS A 44 -8.83 -3.10 -12.14
N PRO A 45 -7.94 -3.22 -13.15
CA PRO A 45 -8.27 -3.89 -14.41
C PRO A 45 -8.56 -5.38 -14.17
N ARG A 46 -9.63 -5.88 -14.77
CA ARG A 46 -10.07 -7.27 -14.61
C ARG A 46 -9.27 -8.22 -15.50
N ASN A 47 -8.89 -7.76 -16.68
CA ASN A 47 -8.17 -8.54 -17.69
C ASN A 47 -6.89 -7.83 -18.18
N LYS A 48 -6.08 -8.56 -18.96
CA LYS A 48 -4.81 -8.05 -19.48
C LYS A 48 -4.99 -6.85 -20.41
N HIS A 49 -6.00 -6.90 -21.28
CA HIS A 49 -6.30 -5.80 -22.22
C HIS A 49 -6.59 -4.46 -21.51
N GLN A 50 -7.36 -4.47 -20.40
CA GLN A 50 -7.61 -3.28 -19.59
C GLN A 50 -6.35 -2.76 -18.90
N ALA A 51 -5.46 -3.66 -18.47
CA ALA A 51 -4.18 -3.28 -17.91
C ALA A 51 -3.29 -2.60 -18.96
N ASP A 52 -3.21 -3.16 -20.18
CA ASP A 52 -2.45 -2.59 -21.29
C ASP A 52 -2.99 -1.20 -21.68
N MET A 53 -4.32 -1.03 -21.74
CA MET A 53 -4.96 0.26 -22.00
C MET A 53 -4.72 1.29 -20.89
N LEU A 54 -4.62 0.86 -19.63
CA LEU A 54 -4.29 1.74 -18.52
C LEU A 54 -2.83 2.22 -18.63
N LEU A 55 -1.91 1.31 -18.95
CA LEU A 55 -0.50 1.62 -19.15
C LEU A 55 -0.28 2.52 -20.37
N ALA A 56 -1.03 2.33 -21.46
CA ALA A 56 -0.93 3.17 -22.65
C ALA A 56 -1.38 4.63 -22.41
N LYS A 57 -2.30 4.86 -21.47
CA LYS A 57 -2.77 6.19 -21.06
C LYS A 57 -1.92 6.81 -19.94
N MET A 58 -0.98 6.05 -19.40
CA MET A 58 -0.10 6.50 -18.34
C MET A 58 0.97 7.41 -18.94
N LYS A 59 1.18 8.55 -18.31
CA LYS A 59 2.39 9.34 -18.51
C LYS A 59 3.40 8.85 -17.48
N ALA A 60 4.60 8.53 -17.94
CA ALA A 60 5.68 8.11 -17.04
C ALA A 60 5.94 9.20 -16.01
N SER A 61 6.13 8.82 -14.75
CA SER A 61 6.63 9.75 -13.74
C SER A 61 8.16 9.73 -13.78
N ASP A 62 8.76 10.90 -13.97
CA ASP A 62 10.22 11.15 -13.84
C ASP A 62 10.71 11.07 -12.38
N GLU A 63 9.96 10.42 -11.47
CA GLU A 63 10.47 10.20 -10.13
C GLU A 63 11.52 9.08 -10.19
N PRO A 64 12.77 9.35 -9.80
CA PRO A 64 13.73 8.28 -9.59
C PRO A 64 13.13 7.37 -8.53
N ASN A 65 12.92 6.14 -8.94
CA ASN A 65 12.49 5.06 -8.09
C ASN A 65 13.61 4.78 -7.08
N THR A 66 13.68 5.59 -6.03
CA THR A 66 14.47 5.31 -4.83
C THR A 66 13.79 4.11 -4.17
N LEU A 67 14.17 2.91 -4.60
CA LEU A 67 14.08 1.77 -3.70
C LEU A 67 14.81 2.20 -2.43
N PRO A 68 14.27 1.96 -1.23
CA PRO A 68 15.11 2.01 -0.05
C PRO A 68 16.19 0.94 -0.26
N GLU A 69 17.42 1.39 -0.53
CA GLU A 69 18.58 0.52 -0.54
C GLU A 69 18.64 -0.18 0.82
N PRO A 70 18.93 -1.49 0.86
CA PRO A 70 19.17 -2.18 2.11
C PRO A 70 20.38 -1.50 2.79
N VAL A 71 20.12 -0.76 3.86
CA VAL A 71 21.20 -0.20 4.67
C VAL A 71 21.87 -1.39 5.37
N GLU A 72 23.02 -1.82 4.85
CA GLU A 72 23.90 -2.75 5.55
C GLU A 72 24.27 -2.15 6.91
N PRO A 73 24.09 -2.88 8.03
CA PRO A 73 24.41 -2.33 9.34
C PRO A 73 25.92 -2.35 9.55
N ALA A 74 26.55 -1.17 9.52
CA ALA A 74 27.86 -0.98 10.12
C ALA A 74 27.74 -0.92 11.66
N PRO A 75 28.65 -1.56 12.42
CA PRO A 75 28.50 -1.73 13.85
C PRO A 75 28.96 -0.48 14.59
N THR A 76 28.08 0.16 15.35
CA THR A 76 28.53 1.19 16.30
C THR A 76 27.62 1.25 17.53
N VAL A 77 28.15 0.62 18.60
CA VAL A 77 28.15 1.01 20.02
C VAL A 77 26.83 1.53 20.63
N ALA A 78 26.30 0.73 21.56
CA ALA A 78 25.25 1.11 22.51
C ALA A 78 25.59 2.36 23.32
N PRO A 79 24.59 3.18 23.69
CA PRO A 79 24.19 3.15 25.10
C PRO A 79 22.67 3.29 25.37
N ALA A 80 22.26 2.57 26.42
CA ALA A 80 21.15 2.78 27.36
C ALA A 80 19.73 3.09 26.81
N ALA A 81 18.86 2.08 26.97
CA ALA A 81 17.42 2.17 26.77
C ALA A 81 16.71 3.00 27.87
N PRO A 82 15.70 3.80 27.50
CA PRO A 82 14.50 3.98 28.31
C PRO A 82 13.42 2.99 27.86
N ALA A 83 12.69 2.45 28.85
CA ALA A 83 11.70 1.38 28.73
C ALA A 83 10.66 1.64 27.64
N ALA A 84 10.45 0.65 26.76
CA ALA A 84 9.33 0.62 25.84
C ALA A 84 8.03 0.32 26.60
N PRO A 85 6.91 0.98 26.27
CA PRO A 85 5.60 0.63 26.84
C PRO A 85 5.22 -0.79 26.40
N GLU A 86 4.80 -1.59 27.37
CA GLU A 86 4.30 -2.94 27.18
C GLU A 86 3.17 -2.93 26.15
N LYS A 87 3.32 -3.74 25.10
CA LYS A 87 2.25 -4.00 24.14
C LYS A 87 1.25 -4.92 24.83
N GLU A 88 0.09 -4.38 25.19
CA GLU A 88 -1.05 -5.17 25.64
C GLU A 88 -1.50 -6.10 24.50
N ASP A 89 -1.31 -7.41 24.69
CA ASP A 89 -1.89 -8.48 23.86
C ASP A 89 -3.41 -8.38 23.90
N THR A 90 -3.98 -7.68 22.92
CA THR A 90 -5.42 -7.67 22.70
C THR A 90 -5.77 -8.93 21.92
N GLU A 91 -6.33 -9.92 22.60
CA GLU A 91 -6.76 -11.17 21.97
C GLU A 91 -8.02 -10.93 21.14
N TYR A 92 -8.05 -11.37 19.88
CA TYR A 92 -9.19 -11.22 18.97
C TYR A 92 -9.87 -12.56 18.71
N GLU A 93 -11.20 -12.56 18.62
CA GLU A 93 -11.99 -13.73 18.24
C GLU A 93 -12.72 -13.50 16.91
N MET A 94 -12.95 -14.60 16.18
CA MET A 94 -13.70 -14.58 14.93
C MET A 94 -15.17 -14.88 15.23
N VAL A 95 -16.04 -13.87 15.17
CA VAL A 95 -17.49 -14.01 15.36
C VAL A 95 -18.17 -13.71 14.03
N PHE A 96 -18.91 -14.68 13.47
CA PHE A 96 -19.53 -14.60 12.14
C PHE A 96 -18.56 -14.15 11.02
N GLY A 97 -17.30 -14.60 11.08
CA GLY A 97 -16.28 -14.26 10.08
C GLY A 97 -15.69 -12.84 10.20
N VAL A 98 -16.05 -12.09 11.25
CA VAL A 98 -15.50 -10.77 11.57
C VAL A 98 -14.57 -10.87 12.78
N ARG A 99 -13.37 -10.25 12.70
CA ARG A 99 -12.46 -10.14 13.84
C ARG A 99 -13.00 -9.11 14.83
N VAL A 100 -13.36 -9.56 16.03
CA VAL A 100 -13.83 -8.70 17.12
C VAL A 100 -12.85 -8.83 18.29
N PRO A 101 -12.40 -7.72 18.92
CA PRO A 101 -11.55 -7.80 20.11
C PRO A 101 -12.31 -8.49 21.24
N LYS A 102 -11.71 -9.49 21.90
CA LYS A 102 -12.28 -10.12 23.10
C LYS A 102 -12.30 -9.07 24.20
N LYS A 103 -13.43 -8.40 24.39
CA LYS A 103 -13.65 -7.60 25.60
C LYS A 103 -13.62 -8.58 26.77
N LYS A 104 -12.60 -8.47 27.63
CA LYS A 104 -12.62 -9.08 28.97
C LYS A 104 -13.83 -8.49 29.70
N VAL A 105 -14.93 -9.25 29.76
CA VAL A 105 -16.05 -8.91 30.63
C VAL A 105 -15.53 -9.19 32.04
N ALA A 106 -15.12 -8.13 32.74
CA ALA A 106 -14.85 -8.21 34.18
C ALA A 106 -16.17 -8.60 34.86
N ALA A 107 -16.17 -9.79 35.48
CA ALA A 107 -17.21 -10.24 36.39
C ALA A 107 -16.88 -9.78 37.81
#